data_AF-A0A127SVK0-F1
#
_entry.id   AF-A0A127SVK0-F1
#
_cell.length_a   1.000
_cell.length_b   1.000
_cell.length_c   1.000
_cell.angle_alpha   90.00
_cell.angle_beta   90.00
_cell.angle_gamma   90.00
#
_symmetry.space_group_name_H-M   'P 1'
#
loop_
_entity.id
_entity.type
_entity.pdbx_description
1 polymer ?
#
loop_
_entity_poly.entity_id
_entity_poly.type
_entity_poly.pdbx_seq_one_letter_code
_entity_poly.pdbx_strand_id
1 'polypeptide(L)'
;TRVIFWNEPDYETSVERNLLKLLGGDSMNASIKNQMDVNISKTPVLVTSNTYPFPNSKEFEYRIVKHTWKSAPFLKVVSGKKFHPLSFQYLINETENYYQDDITNYLEKYGDNTIEHNFFEQIDLNSIVYDNVVSDNESE
;
A
#
# COMPACT_ATOMS: atom_id res chain seq x y z
N THR A 1 -5.39 12.73 -8.16
CA THR A 1 -5.02 11.42 -8.71
C THR A 1 -6.20 10.49 -8.60
N ARG A 2 -6.53 9.72 -9.65
CA ARG A 2 -7.68 8.79 -9.64
C ARG A 2 -7.18 7.40 -9.22
N VAL A 3 -8.02 6.63 -8.53
CA VAL A 3 -7.74 5.26 -8.09
C VAL A 3 -8.94 4.40 -8.47
N ILE A 4 -8.68 3.18 -8.97
CA ILE A 4 -9.73 2.19 -9.20
C ILE A 4 -9.81 1.33 -7.93
N PHE A 5 -10.97 1.34 -7.28
CA PHE A 5 -11.25 0.44 -6.17
C PHE A 5 -12.15 -0.69 -6.66
N TRP A 6 -11.65 -1.92 -6.57
CA TRP A 6 -12.34 -3.11 -7.00
C TRP A 6 -12.60 -4.02 -5.80
N ASN A 7 -13.85 -4.04 -5.35
CA ASN A 7 -14.31 -4.92 -4.28
C ASN A 7 -14.84 -6.23 -4.86
N GLU A 8 -14.38 -7.35 -4.30
CA GLU A 8 -14.76 -8.73 -4.66
C GLU A 8 -14.82 -8.93 -6.18
N PRO A 9 -13.67 -8.89 -6.87
CA PRO A 9 -13.65 -8.95 -8.32
C PRO A 9 -14.18 -10.28 -8.85
N ASP A 10 -15.10 -10.15 -9.81
CA ASP A 10 -15.62 -11.24 -10.63
C ASP A 10 -15.41 -10.87 -12.10
N TYR A 11 -14.76 -11.74 -12.86
CA TYR A 11 -14.44 -11.52 -14.26
C TYR A 11 -14.33 -12.84 -15.02
N GLU A 12 -14.59 -12.77 -16.33
CA GLU A 12 -14.44 -13.92 -17.22
C GLU A 12 -12.97 -14.12 -17.63
N THR A 13 -12.55 -15.37 -17.80
CA THR A 13 -11.20 -15.73 -18.30
C THR A 13 -10.85 -15.05 -19.64
N SER A 14 -11.87 -14.71 -20.44
CA SER A 14 -11.72 -14.00 -21.72
C SER A 14 -11.05 -12.62 -21.59
N VAL A 15 -11.19 -11.95 -20.43
CA VAL A 15 -10.67 -10.59 -20.20
C VAL A 15 -9.31 -10.55 -19.49
N GLU A 16 -8.71 -11.69 -19.16
CA GLU A 16 -7.44 -11.78 -18.42
C GLU A 16 -6.30 -10.97 -19.05
N ARG A 17 -6.19 -10.98 -20.39
CA ARG A 17 -5.17 -10.18 -21.10
C ARG A 17 -5.35 -8.68 -20.90
N ASN A 18 -6.59 -8.21 -20.80
CA ASN A 18 -6.88 -6.81 -20.50
C ASN A 18 -6.63 -6.51 -19.03
N LEU A 19 -6.93 -7.47 -18.13
CA LEU A 19 -6.61 -7.35 -16.71
C LEU A 19 -5.11 -7.21 -16.47
N LEU A 20 -4.28 -7.99 -17.15
CA LEU A 20 -2.82 -7.90 -17.03
C LEU A 20 -2.30 -6.51 -17.44
N LYS A 21 -2.90 -5.89 -18.46
CA LYS A 21 -2.59 -4.51 -18.84
C LYS A 21 -3.01 -3.52 -17.75
N LEU A 22 -4.24 -3.66 -17.25
CA LEU A 22 -4.79 -2.79 -16.22
C LEU A 22 -3.97 -2.84 -14.93
N LEU A 23 -3.68 -4.06 -14.44
CA LEU A 23 -2.91 -4.29 -13.21
C LEU A 23 -1.42 -3.97 -13.38
N GLY A 24 -0.88 -4.09 -14.59
CA GLY A 24 0.49 -3.69 -14.91
C GLY A 24 0.68 -2.17 -15.05
N GLY A 25 -0.41 -1.39 -15.02
CA GLY A 25 -0.35 0.05 -15.25
C GLY A 25 -0.09 0.41 -16.72
N ASP A 26 -0.46 -0.46 -17.66
CA ASP A 26 -0.44 -0.10 -19.08
C ASP A 26 -1.68 0.74 -19.44
N SER A 27 -1.52 1.67 -20.39
CA SER A 27 -2.67 2.40 -20.93
C SER A 27 -3.53 1.48 -21.79
N MET A 28 -4.84 1.49 -21.58
CA MET A 28 -5.79 0.70 -22.37
C MET A 28 -7.05 1.48 -22.68
N ASN A 29 -7.67 1.20 -23.83
CA ASN A 29 -9.01 1.70 -24.13
C ASN A 29 -10.05 0.71 -23.62
N ALA A 30 -10.97 1.18 -22.80
CA ALA A 30 -12.14 0.43 -22.35
C ALA A 30 -13.31 0.74 -23.28
N SER A 31 -13.87 -0.30 -23.89
CA SER A 31 -15.09 -0.18 -24.68
C SER A 31 -16.30 -0.29 -23.76
N ILE A 32 -17.12 0.75 -23.78
CA ILE A 32 -18.33 0.84 -22.97
C ILE A 32 -19.52 0.79 -23.92
N LYS A 33 -20.48 -0.10 -23.66
CA LYS A 33 -21.67 -0.22 -24.51
C LYS A 33 -22.38 1.13 -24.61
N ASN A 34 -22.68 1.53 -25.84
CA ASN A 34 -23.40 2.77 -26.16
C ASN A 34 -22.69 4.07 -25.73
N GLN A 35 -21.37 4.02 -25.49
CA GLN A 35 -20.57 5.21 -25.21
C GLN A 35 -19.31 5.20 -26.08
N MET A 36 -18.68 6.36 -26.24
CA MET A 36 -17.37 6.44 -26.87
C MET A 36 -16.34 5.70 -26.00
N ASP A 37 -15.42 5.00 -26.65
CA ASP A 37 -14.34 4.31 -25.96
C ASP A 37 -13.55 5.28 -25.07
N VAL A 38 -13.27 4.85 -23.84
CA VAL A 38 -12.57 5.68 -22.85
C VAL A 38 -11.16 5.15 -22.68
N ASN A 39 -10.18 6.04 -22.77
CA ASN A 39 -8.79 5.70 -22.47
C ASN A 39 -8.57 5.69 -20.95
N ILE A 40 -8.21 4.53 -20.42
CA ILE A 40 -7.72 4.34 -19.07
C ILE A 40 -6.21 4.56 -19.09
N SER A 41 -5.78 5.72 -18.61
CA SER A 41 -4.37 6.01 -18.36
C SER A 41 -3.84 5.16 -17.19
N LYS A 42 -2.51 5.22 -16.96
CA LYS A 42 -1.84 4.69 -15.76
C LYS A 42 -2.59 5.04 -14.48
N THR A 43 -3.36 4.08 -13.95
CA THR A 43 -4.24 4.28 -12.79
C THR A 43 -4.00 3.14 -11.81
N PRO A 44 -3.68 3.41 -10.54
CA PRO A 44 -3.51 2.37 -9.55
C PRO A 44 -4.85 1.66 -9.28
N VAL A 45 -4.77 0.34 -9.13
CA VAL A 45 -5.93 -0.53 -8.85
C VAL A 45 -5.75 -1.14 -7.47
N LEU A 46 -6.73 -0.91 -6.60
CA LEU A 46 -6.84 -1.54 -5.30
C LEU A 46 -7.89 -2.65 -5.38
N VAL A 47 -7.46 -3.87 -5.09
CA VAL A 47 -8.34 -5.04 -5.13
C VAL A 47 -8.53 -5.56 -3.72
N THR A 48 -9.79 -5.76 -3.33
CA THR A 48 -10.15 -6.36 -2.04
C THR A 48 -10.95 -7.62 -2.28
N SER A 49 -10.58 -8.71 -1.60
CA SER A 49 -11.27 -9.99 -1.70
C SER A 49 -10.94 -10.87 -0.50
N ASN A 50 -11.90 -11.71 -0.11
CA ASN A 50 -11.71 -12.73 0.92
C ASN A 50 -10.86 -13.92 0.43
N THR A 51 -10.92 -14.21 -0.87
CA THR A 51 -10.14 -15.25 -1.55
C THR A 51 -9.33 -14.65 -2.68
N TYR A 52 -8.22 -15.28 -3.06
CA TYR A 52 -7.42 -14.76 -4.18
C TYR A 52 -8.18 -14.97 -5.51
N PRO A 53 -8.56 -13.90 -6.23
CA PRO A 53 -9.47 -13.99 -7.38
C PRO A 53 -8.74 -14.14 -8.73
N PHE A 54 -7.42 -14.07 -8.74
CA PHE A 54 -6.62 -14.13 -9.96
C PHE A 54 -6.03 -15.52 -10.18
N PRO A 55 -5.62 -15.88 -11.41
CA PRO A 55 -4.95 -17.13 -11.68
C PRO A 55 -3.56 -17.15 -11.02
N ASN A 56 -3.06 -18.34 -10.68
CA ASN A 56 -1.71 -18.54 -10.16
C ASN A 56 -0.65 -18.54 -11.28
N SER A 57 -0.74 -17.61 -12.23
CA SER A 57 0.23 -17.47 -13.30
C SER A 57 1.26 -16.39 -12.97
N LYS A 58 2.49 -16.56 -13.46
CA LYS A 58 3.61 -15.67 -13.17
C LYS A 58 3.32 -14.22 -13.61
N GLU A 59 2.55 -14.06 -14.68
CA GLU A 59 2.19 -12.75 -15.22
C GLU A 59 1.40 -11.90 -14.22
N PHE A 60 0.52 -12.51 -13.42
CA PHE A 60 -0.22 -11.82 -12.37
C PHE A 60 0.65 -11.58 -11.13
N GLU A 61 1.49 -12.55 -10.76
CA GLU A 61 2.39 -12.45 -9.61
C GLU A 61 3.35 -11.25 -9.73
N TYR A 62 3.90 -10.98 -10.92
CA TYR A 62 4.78 -9.83 -11.14
C TYR A 62 4.07 -8.47 -11.09
N ARG A 63 2.73 -8.44 -11.22
CA ARG A 63 1.94 -7.20 -11.32
C ARG A 63 1.10 -6.90 -10.08
N ILE A 64 0.93 -7.88 -9.19
CA ILE A 64 0.08 -7.75 -8.00
C ILE A 64 0.93 -7.85 -6.75
N VAL A 65 0.91 -6.79 -5.95
CA VAL A 65 1.42 -6.85 -4.57
C VAL A 65 0.29 -7.31 -3.65
N LYS A 66 0.48 -8.46 -3.00
CA LYS A 66 -0.53 -9.07 -2.14
C LYS A 66 -0.28 -8.73 -0.67
N HIS A 67 -1.31 -8.19 -0.02
CA HIS A 67 -1.35 -8.04 1.43
C HIS A 67 -2.51 -8.85 2.01
N THR A 68 -2.22 -9.70 2.99
CA THR A 68 -3.23 -10.47 3.71
C THR A 68 -3.60 -9.76 5.00
N TRP A 69 -4.88 -9.42 5.15
CA TRP A 69 -5.40 -8.77 6.34
C TRP A 69 -6.00 -9.83 7.26
N LYS A 70 -5.55 -9.88 8.51
CA LYS A 70 -6.21 -10.72 9.52
C LYS A 70 -7.43 -9.96 10.03
N SER A 71 -8.54 -10.67 10.22
CA SER A 71 -9.65 -10.12 10.98
C SER A 71 -9.13 -9.70 12.36
N ALA A 72 -9.63 -8.58 12.87
CA ALA A 72 -9.30 -8.05 14.18
C ALA A 72 -10.52 -8.20 15.10
N PRO A 73 -10.76 -9.37 15.73
CA PRO A 73 -11.97 -9.64 16.50
C PRO A 73 -12.14 -8.70 17.69
N PHE A 74 -11.03 -8.19 18.24
CA PHE A 74 -11.04 -7.23 19.34
C PHE A 74 -11.77 -5.92 18.98
N LEU A 75 -11.83 -5.56 17.69
CA LEU A 75 -12.59 -4.39 17.24
C LEU A 75 -14.10 -4.55 17.45
N LYS A 76 -14.62 -5.78 17.64
CA LYS A 76 -16.03 -6.00 18.00
C LYS A 76 -16.39 -5.36 19.34
N VAL A 77 -15.43 -5.29 20.28
CA VAL A 77 -15.62 -4.71 21.61
C VAL A 77 -15.77 -3.19 21.56
N VAL A 78 -15.17 -2.56 20.55
CA VAL A 78 -15.19 -1.11 20.32
C VAL A 78 -16.12 -0.70 19.16
N SER A 79 -16.71 -1.66 18.45
CA SER A 79 -17.66 -1.43 17.37
C SER A 79 -18.83 -0.55 17.83
N GLY A 80 -19.13 0.51 17.07
CA GLY A 80 -20.18 1.48 17.37
C GLY A 80 -19.75 2.66 18.27
N LYS A 81 -18.52 2.66 18.78
CA LYS A 81 -17.96 3.82 19.49
C LYS A 81 -17.17 4.69 18.50
N LYS A 82 -17.37 6.01 18.56
CA LYS A 82 -16.51 6.93 17.80
C LYS A 82 -15.12 6.89 18.42
N PHE A 83 -14.09 6.69 17.59
CA PHE A 83 -12.72 6.85 18.03
C PHE A 83 -12.52 8.28 18.51
N HIS A 84 -11.91 8.43 19.69
CA HIS A 84 -11.48 9.74 20.13
C HIS A 84 -10.37 10.22 19.18
N PRO A 85 -10.32 11.49 18.77
CA PRO A 85 -9.33 11.97 17.80
C PRO A 85 -7.87 11.66 18.19
N LEU A 86 -7.57 11.68 19.49
CA LEU A 86 -6.24 11.32 20.02
C LEU A 86 -5.94 9.81 20.00
N SER A 87 -6.95 8.95 19.85
CA SER A 87 -6.75 7.49 19.77
C SER A 87 -6.00 7.07 18.52
N PHE A 88 -5.98 7.91 17.47
CA PHE A 88 -5.24 7.62 16.25
C PHE A 88 -3.72 7.59 16.48
N GLN A 89 -3.19 8.49 17.31
CA GLN A 89 -1.77 8.49 17.69
C GLN A 89 -1.39 7.22 18.45
N TYR A 90 -2.24 6.79 19.39
CA TYR A 90 -2.02 5.53 20.12
C TYR A 90 -2.09 4.33 19.18
N LEU A 91 -3.00 4.34 18.21
CA LEU A 91 -3.13 3.25 17.24
C LEU A 91 -1.91 3.17 16.32
N ILE A 92 -1.40 4.32 15.83
CA ILE A 92 -0.16 4.38 15.04
C ILE A 92 1.00 3.80 15.85
N ASN A 93 1.23 4.28 17.08
CA ASN A 93 2.33 3.80 17.91
C ASN A 93 2.27 2.27 18.14
N GLU A 94 1.09 1.73 18.46
CA GLU A 94 0.91 0.28 18.63
C GLU A 94 1.11 -0.49 17.31
N THR A 95 0.68 0.06 16.17
CA THR A 95 0.88 -0.60 14.86
C THR A 95 2.30 -0.46 14.32
N GLU A 96 3.02 0.60 14.64
CA GLU A 96 4.44 0.76 14.29
C GLU A 96 5.31 -0.23 15.08
N ASN A 97 4.97 -0.47 16.35
CA ASN A 97 5.60 -1.51 17.16
C ASN A 97 5.36 -2.92 16.57
N TYR A 98 4.18 -3.19 16.01
CA TYR A 98 3.90 -4.46 15.32
C TYR A 98 4.86 -4.70 14.15
N TYR A 99 5.24 -3.66 13.40
CA TYR A 99 6.22 -3.80 12.32
C TYR A 99 7.64 -4.03 12.85
N GLN A 100 8.03 -3.41 13.97
CA GLN A 100 9.34 -3.65 14.58
C GLN A 100 9.47 -5.09 15.10
N ASP A 101 8.42 -5.60 15.75
CA ASP A 101 8.40 -6.98 16.24
C ASP A 101 8.37 -8.01 15.09
N ASP A 102 7.59 -7.77 14.03
CA ASP A 102 7.53 -8.66 12.85
C ASP A 102 8.84 -8.63 12.04
N ILE A 103 9.49 -7.46 11.93
CA ILE A 103 10.84 -7.31 11.36
C ILE A 103 11.87 -8.05 12.22
N THR A 104 11.83 -7.90 13.54
CA THR A 104 12.76 -8.58 14.47
C THR A 104 12.61 -10.10 14.36
N ASN A 105 11.37 -10.61 14.37
CA ASN A 105 11.09 -12.04 14.18
C ASN A 105 11.50 -12.55 12.79
N TYR A 106 11.37 -11.73 11.74
CA TYR A 106 11.84 -12.06 10.39
C TYR A 106 13.37 -12.13 10.31
N LEU A 107 14.06 -11.16 10.92
CA LEU A 107 15.53 -11.09 11.01
C LEU A 107 16.10 -12.24 11.86
N GLU A 108 15.45 -12.62 12.96
CA GLU A 108 15.88 -13.79 13.75
C GLU A 108 15.71 -15.11 12.99
N LYS A 109 14.71 -15.21 12.12
CA LYS A 109 14.37 -16.43 11.38
C LYS A 109 15.14 -16.59 10.07
N TYR A 110 15.50 -15.50 9.42
CA TYR A 110 16.11 -15.48 8.08
C TYR A 110 17.37 -14.61 7.97
N GLY A 111 17.75 -13.90 9.02
CA GLY A 111 18.96 -13.08 9.06
C GLY A 111 20.18 -13.95 9.26
N ASP A 112 20.93 -14.16 8.18
CA ASP A 112 22.33 -14.56 8.27
C ASP A 112 23.10 -13.39 8.90
N ASN A 113 24.03 -13.69 9.80
CA ASN A 113 24.84 -12.69 10.52
C ASN A 113 25.65 -11.85 9.52
N THR A 114 25.14 -10.71 9.04
CA THR A 114 25.92 -9.55 8.59
C THR A 114 25.03 -8.41 8.07
N ILE A 115 25.31 -7.21 8.59
CA ILE A 115 24.87 -5.87 8.16
C ILE A 115 23.50 -5.44 8.72
N GLU A 116 23.56 -4.83 9.90
CA GLU A 116 22.52 -3.91 10.38
C GLU A 116 22.40 -2.74 9.40
N HIS A 117 21.33 -2.72 8.60
CA HIS A 117 20.92 -1.51 7.91
C HIS A 117 20.00 -0.72 8.85
N ASN A 118 20.60 0.18 9.64
CA ASN A 118 19.87 1.18 10.41
C ASN A 118 19.19 2.16 9.46
N PHE A 119 17.94 1.86 9.09
CA PHE A 119 17.10 2.71 8.23
C PHE A 119 16.88 4.12 8.83
N PHE A 120 17.02 4.24 10.15
CA PHE A 120 16.83 5.48 10.91
C PHE A 120 18.11 6.31 11.08
N GLU A 121 19.32 5.79 10.77
CA GLU A 121 20.55 6.59 10.77
C GLU A 121 20.67 7.50 9.53
N GLN A 122 19.86 7.27 8.49
CA GLN A 122 19.94 8.03 7.24
C GLN A 122 19.16 9.35 7.26
N ILE A 123 18.41 9.65 8.31
CA ILE A 123 17.72 10.94 8.44
C ILE A 123 18.26 11.65 9.67
N ASP A 124 19.39 12.34 9.49
CA ASP A 124 19.83 13.35 10.45
C ASP A 124 18.89 14.56 10.36
N LEU A 125 17.78 14.50 11.10
CA LEU A 125 16.78 15.58 11.20
C LEU A 125 17.40 16.91 11.68
N ASN A 126 18.58 16.89 12.31
CA ASN A 126 19.26 18.11 12.74
C ASN A 126 19.94 18.85 11.58
N SER A 127 20.27 18.16 10.48
CA SER A 127 20.80 18.81 9.26
C SER A 127 19.74 19.63 8.52
N ILE A 128 18.47 19.20 8.57
CA ILE A 128 17.34 19.85 7.87
C ILE A 128 16.91 21.13 8.59
N VAL A 129 17.13 21.23 9.91
CA VAL A 129 16.76 22.43 10.69
C VAL A 129 17.79 23.55 10.52
N TYR A 130 19.08 23.24 10.31
CA TYR A 130 20.11 24.26 10.13
C TYR A 130 20.05 24.99 8.78
N ASP A 131 19.59 24.33 7.71
CA ASP A 131 19.51 24.96 6.38
C ASP A 131 18.33 25.94 6.23
N ASN A 132 17.32 25.87 7.10
CA ASN A 132 16.15 26.75 7.06
C ASN A 132 16.26 27.99 7.96
N VAL A 133 17.28 28.08 8.82
CA VAL A 133 17.49 29.26 9.70
C VAL A 133 18.52 30.24 9.12
N VAL A 134 19.39 29.77 8.22
CA VAL A 134 20.43 30.60 7.58
C VAL A 134 19.90 31.36 6.35
N SER A 135 18.89 30.83 5.66
CA SER A 135 18.33 31.44 4.45
C SER A 135 17.39 32.64 4.70
N ASP A 136 16.89 32.82 5.92
CA ASP A 136 15.96 33.92 6.27
C ASP A 136 16.65 35.16 6.87
N ASN A 137 17.98 35.19 7.01
CA ASN A 137 18.72 36.31 7.62
C ASN A 137 19.70 37.04 6.67
N GLU A 138 19.67 36.80 5.36
CA GLU A 138 20.47 37.54 4.37
C GLU A 138 19.59 38.28 3.35
N SER A 139 18.70 39.14 3.84
CA SER A 139 18.12 40.22 3.01
C SER A 139 17.63 41.39 3.85
N GLU A 140 18.58 42.15 4.43
CA GLU A 140 18.46 43.58 4.77
C GLU A 140 19.80 44.28 4.58
#